data_AF-A0A9P6ESH6-F1
#
_entry.id   AF-A0A9P6ESH6-F1
#
_cell.length_a   1.000
_cell.length_b   1.000
_cell.length_c   1.000
_cell.angle_alpha   90.00
_cell.angle_beta   90.00
_cell.angle_gamma   90.00
#
_symmetry.space_group_name_H-M   'P 1'
#
loop_
_entity.id
_entity.type
_entity.pdbx_description
1 polymer ?
#
loop_
_entity_poly.entity_id
_entity_poly.type
_entity_poly.pdbx_seq_one_letter_code
_entity_poly.pdbx_strand_id
1 'polypeptide(L)'
;MDLSRLDEFTLWLQIRAIERSTAQGYTTGARDYIRFCLQHNIPIDPTPSTLARYVAYTSRFIASGPKYLTGVRHYLIGFYPEFDKSREDPRVKAAIRGSRKVRADPVRRKLPLRTSHLKSFLNTYHTSGKYDDLLFVTILSCGFYGCHRTGELVQKNDKSLFDWKKIIKRASLTFHDGRAQYHLPYHKADPFYRGTDILHTTQLIADPVTLLQKYTALRDSHHGARSALFLCEDGSHPTRSWFDGKFFALLDRSFGGHSLRAGGAT
;
A
#
# COMPACT_ATOMS: atom_id res chain seq x y z
N MET A 1 7.20 -14.49 -37.59
CA MET A 1 7.38 -13.89 -36.26
C MET A 1 8.26 -14.84 -35.48
N ASP A 2 9.39 -14.37 -34.97
CA ASP A 2 10.36 -15.22 -34.26
C ASP A 2 9.79 -15.63 -32.89
N LEU A 3 9.71 -16.94 -32.64
CA LEU A 3 9.16 -17.48 -31.39
C LEU A 3 9.98 -17.05 -30.18
N SER A 4 11.31 -16.87 -30.32
CA SER A 4 12.16 -16.42 -29.22
C SER A 4 11.79 -15.03 -28.72
N ARG A 5 11.43 -14.11 -29.63
CA ARG A 5 10.94 -12.77 -29.27
C ARG A 5 9.57 -12.81 -28.57
N LEU A 6 8.73 -13.79 -28.92
CA LEU A 6 7.45 -13.99 -28.24
C LEU A 6 7.64 -14.55 -26.84
N ASP A 7 8.62 -15.43 -26.62
CA ASP A 7 8.96 -15.95 -25.29
C ASP A 7 9.51 -14.85 -24.37
N GLU A 8 10.41 -14.00 -24.88
CA GLU A 8 10.90 -12.82 -24.14
C GLU A 8 9.76 -11.88 -23.77
N PHE A 9 8.84 -11.62 -24.71
CA PHE A 9 7.68 -10.78 -24.44
C PHE A 9 6.72 -11.41 -23.44
N THR A 10 6.53 -12.73 -23.50
CA THR A 10 5.70 -13.49 -22.56
C THR A 10 6.29 -13.39 -21.14
N LEU A 11 7.60 -13.58 -20.99
CA LEU A 11 8.29 -13.41 -19.71
C LEU A 11 8.12 -11.98 -19.17
N TRP A 12 8.27 -10.98 -20.05
CA TRP A 12 8.07 -9.58 -19.69
C TRP A 12 6.65 -9.29 -19.17
N LEU A 13 5.62 -9.88 -19.81
CA LEU A 13 4.23 -9.78 -19.38
C LEU A 13 4.00 -10.49 -18.04
N GLN A 14 4.52 -11.70 -17.87
CA GLN A 14 4.39 -12.48 -16.64
C GLN A 14 5.02 -11.76 -15.43
N ILE A 15 6.20 -11.15 -15.60
CA ILE A 15 6.86 -10.36 -14.56
C ILE A 15 5.98 -9.16 -14.14
N ARG A 16 5.22 -8.58 -15.07
CA ARG A 16 4.34 -7.41 -14.83
C ARG A 16 2.94 -7.78 -14.36
N ALA A 17 2.57 -9.06 -14.35
CA ALA A 17 1.31 -9.53 -13.79
C ALA A 17 1.23 -9.36 -12.26
N ILE A 18 2.38 -9.18 -11.59
CA ILE A 18 2.47 -9.03 -10.15
C ILE A 18 2.99 -7.62 -9.80
N GLU A 19 2.32 -6.99 -8.84
CA GLU A 19 2.75 -5.73 -8.26
C GLU A 19 4.19 -5.79 -7.73
N ARG A 20 5.03 -4.79 -8.06
CA ARG A 20 6.44 -4.77 -7.67
C ARG A 20 6.66 -4.97 -6.16
N SER A 21 5.83 -4.37 -5.32
CA SER A 21 5.92 -4.58 -3.87
C SER A 21 5.49 -5.98 -3.43
N THR A 22 4.56 -6.60 -4.15
CA THR A 22 4.17 -7.98 -3.89
C THR A 22 5.31 -8.92 -4.27
N ALA A 23 5.97 -8.69 -5.41
CA ALA A 23 7.15 -9.44 -5.84
C ALA A 23 8.31 -9.29 -4.83
N GLN A 24 8.59 -8.09 -4.33
CA GLN A 24 9.56 -7.89 -3.24
C GLN A 24 9.17 -8.68 -1.98
N GLY A 25 7.89 -8.65 -1.57
CA GLY A 25 7.41 -9.44 -0.43
C GLY A 25 7.56 -10.94 -0.64
N TYR A 26 7.34 -11.44 -1.85
CA TYR A 26 7.56 -12.83 -2.21
C TYR A 26 9.05 -13.20 -2.17
N THR A 27 9.92 -12.30 -2.62
CA THR A 27 11.38 -12.49 -2.55
C THR A 27 11.84 -12.69 -1.11
N THR A 28 11.30 -11.91 -0.17
CA THR A 28 11.60 -12.07 1.26
C THR A 28 11.23 -13.46 1.76
N GLY A 29 10.01 -13.94 1.45
CA GLY A 29 9.57 -15.28 1.86
C GLY A 29 10.41 -16.41 1.27
N ALA A 30 10.76 -16.32 -0.02
CA ALA A 30 11.60 -17.31 -0.68
C ALA A 30 13.03 -17.35 -0.11
N ARG A 31 13.65 -16.18 0.12
CA ARG A 31 14.99 -16.10 0.74
C ARG A 31 15.01 -16.64 2.16
N ASP A 32 13.97 -16.36 2.94
CA ASP A 32 13.84 -16.85 4.31
C ASP A 32 13.74 -18.39 4.35
N TYR A 33 12.95 -18.98 3.44
CA TYR A 33 12.87 -20.43 3.30
C TYR A 33 14.19 -21.07 2.87
N ILE A 34 14.87 -20.52 1.86
CA ILE A 34 16.17 -21.03 1.41
C ILE A 34 17.19 -20.97 2.55
N ARG A 35 17.22 -19.85 3.29
CA ARG A 35 18.09 -19.70 4.46
C ARG A 35 17.81 -20.75 5.52
N PHE A 36 16.54 -21.00 5.83
CA PHE A 36 16.13 -22.07 6.74
C PHE A 36 16.68 -23.43 6.27
N CYS A 37 16.53 -23.77 4.98
CA CYS A 37 17.03 -25.03 4.46
C CYS A 37 18.55 -25.16 4.61
N LEU A 38 19.29 -24.11 4.24
CA LEU A 38 20.75 -24.08 4.34
C LEU A 38 21.24 -24.16 5.79
N GLN A 39 20.63 -23.40 6.70
CA GLN A 39 21.00 -23.39 8.13
C GLN A 39 20.80 -24.73 8.82
N HIS A 40 19.81 -25.51 8.37
CA HIS A 40 19.50 -26.82 8.95
C HIS A 40 20.05 -27.99 8.12
N ASN A 41 20.85 -27.72 7.10
CA ASN A 41 21.42 -28.71 6.19
C ASN A 41 20.36 -29.68 5.62
N ILE A 42 19.22 -29.13 5.20
CA ILE A 42 18.14 -29.88 4.54
C ILE A 42 17.99 -29.45 3.08
N PRO A 43 17.52 -30.33 2.18
CA PRO A 43 17.28 -29.97 0.79
C PRO A 43 16.31 -28.79 0.64
N ILE A 44 16.53 -27.97 -0.39
CA ILE A 44 15.63 -26.87 -0.78
C ILE A 44 14.29 -27.41 -1.33
N ASP A 45 14.24 -28.68 -1.68
CA ASP A 45 13.02 -29.34 -2.16
C ASP A 45 11.86 -29.19 -1.15
N PRO A 46 10.76 -28.51 -1.55
CA PRO A 46 9.61 -28.21 -0.72
C PRO A 46 8.70 -29.41 -0.51
N THR A 47 9.25 -30.52 -0.01
CA THR A 47 8.49 -31.72 0.39
C THR A 47 7.50 -31.39 1.52
N PRO A 48 6.45 -32.22 1.74
CA PRO A 48 5.53 -32.03 2.87
C PRO A 48 6.23 -31.88 4.22
N SER A 49 7.28 -32.69 4.44
CA SER A 49 8.10 -32.63 5.66
C SER A 49 8.87 -31.31 5.78
N THR A 50 9.51 -30.87 4.71
CA THR A 50 10.28 -29.62 4.68
C THR A 50 9.37 -28.41 4.92
N LEU A 51 8.23 -28.33 4.23
CA LEU A 51 7.27 -27.25 4.38
C LEU A 51 6.65 -27.21 5.80
N ALA A 52 6.29 -28.37 6.36
CA ALA A 52 5.75 -28.44 7.72
C ALA A 52 6.79 -27.99 8.76
N ARG A 53 8.06 -28.42 8.61
CA ARG A 53 9.16 -27.96 9.48
C ARG A 53 9.39 -26.45 9.36
N TYR A 54 9.37 -25.90 8.16
CA TYR A 54 9.51 -24.47 7.94
C TYR A 54 8.37 -23.66 8.57
N VAL A 55 7.13 -24.12 8.43
CA VAL A 55 5.98 -23.50 9.11
C VAL A 55 6.16 -23.56 10.62
N ALA A 56 6.55 -24.71 11.18
CA ALA A 56 6.79 -24.83 12.61
C ALA A 56 7.92 -23.90 13.09
N TYR A 57 9.04 -23.85 12.36
CA TYR A 57 10.18 -22.99 12.64
C TYR A 57 9.80 -21.50 12.65
N THR A 58 9.24 -20.99 11.55
CA THR A 58 8.87 -19.57 11.42
C THR A 58 7.82 -19.15 12.44
N SER A 59 6.90 -20.07 12.77
CA SER A 59 5.85 -19.83 13.76
C SER A 59 6.41 -19.65 15.17
N ARG A 60 7.65 -20.04 15.48
CA ARG A 60 8.27 -19.69 16.77
C ARG A 60 8.54 -18.19 16.90
N PHE A 61 8.74 -17.49 15.78
CA PHE A 61 9.19 -16.09 15.78
C PHE A 61 8.08 -15.13 15.34
N ILE A 62 7.30 -15.46 14.31
CA ILE A 62 6.24 -14.60 13.77
C ILE A 62 4.91 -15.34 13.51
N ALA A 63 3.77 -14.67 13.74
CA ALA A 63 2.45 -15.21 13.39
C ALA A 63 2.19 -15.24 11.87
N SER A 64 2.92 -14.42 11.11
CA SER A 64 2.81 -14.34 9.65
C SER A 64 3.62 -15.39 8.90
N GLY A 65 4.38 -16.26 9.58
CA GLY A 65 5.25 -17.28 8.96
C GLY A 65 4.58 -18.08 7.84
N PRO A 66 3.35 -18.63 8.04
CA PRO A 66 2.65 -19.36 6.98
C PRO A 66 2.40 -18.58 5.69
N LYS A 67 2.35 -17.24 5.75
CA LYS A 67 2.13 -16.39 4.56
C LYS A 67 3.33 -16.42 3.61
N TYR A 68 4.53 -16.70 4.13
CA TYR A 68 5.77 -16.73 3.34
C TYR A 68 5.76 -17.84 2.30
N LEU A 69 5.03 -18.94 2.54
CA LEU A 69 4.83 -20.02 1.58
C LEU A 69 4.29 -19.54 0.23
N THR A 70 3.54 -18.43 0.20
CA THR A 70 3.08 -17.84 -1.08
C THR A 70 4.25 -17.35 -1.92
N GLY A 71 5.25 -16.73 -1.28
CA GLY A 71 6.47 -16.27 -1.94
C GLY A 71 7.37 -17.43 -2.31
N VAL A 72 7.51 -18.43 -1.43
CA VAL A 72 8.24 -19.67 -1.74
C VAL A 72 7.65 -20.34 -2.98
N ARG A 73 6.32 -20.54 -3.01
CA ARG A 73 5.61 -21.08 -4.18
C ARG A 73 5.95 -20.32 -5.44
N HIS A 74 5.85 -18.98 -5.40
CA HIS A 74 6.05 -18.15 -6.58
C HIS A 74 7.41 -18.35 -7.25
N TYR A 75 8.48 -18.51 -6.46
CA TYR A 75 9.84 -18.69 -6.99
C TYR A 75 10.25 -20.14 -7.22
N LEU A 76 9.70 -21.08 -6.44
CA LEU A 76 10.15 -22.48 -6.46
C LEU A 76 9.28 -23.39 -7.34
N ILE A 77 8.03 -23.03 -7.66
CA ILE A 77 7.12 -23.89 -8.43
C ILE A 77 7.68 -24.31 -9.80
N GLY A 78 8.48 -23.44 -10.44
CA GLY A 78 9.11 -23.75 -11.73
C GLY A 78 10.20 -24.81 -11.67
N PHE A 79 10.85 -24.98 -10.50
CA PHE A 79 11.89 -25.98 -10.26
C PHE A 79 11.35 -27.22 -9.55
N TYR A 80 10.28 -27.06 -8.77
CA TYR A 80 9.65 -28.10 -7.97
C TYR A 80 8.14 -28.16 -8.28
N PRO A 81 7.73 -28.83 -9.37
CA PRO A 81 6.32 -28.87 -9.80
C PRO A 81 5.38 -29.47 -8.75
N GLU A 82 5.88 -30.36 -7.90
CA GLU A 82 5.12 -31.00 -6.81
C GLU A 82 4.90 -30.07 -5.60
N PHE A 83 5.32 -28.79 -5.65
CA PHE A 83 5.16 -27.84 -4.54
C PHE A 83 3.71 -27.77 -4.06
N ASP A 84 2.76 -27.61 -4.99
CA ASP A 84 1.36 -27.42 -4.62
C ASP A 84 0.78 -28.67 -3.97
N LYS A 85 1.08 -29.85 -4.52
CA LYS A 85 0.72 -31.13 -3.90
C LYS A 85 1.33 -31.28 -2.51
N SER A 86 2.60 -30.90 -2.35
CA SER A 86 3.30 -30.95 -1.07
C SER A 86 2.71 -30.00 -0.04
N ARG A 87 2.25 -28.82 -0.46
CA ARG A 87 1.56 -27.85 0.38
C ARG A 87 0.16 -28.31 0.79
N GLU A 88 -0.52 -29.04 -0.07
CA GLU A 88 -1.86 -29.57 0.19
C GLU A 88 -1.86 -30.80 1.12
N ASP A 89 -0.69 -31.36 1.43
CA ASP A 89 -0.51 -32.48 2.35
C ASP A 89 -1.14 -32.18 3.73
N PRO A 90 -1.86 -33.16 4.33
CA PRO A 90 -2.49 -32.99 5.64
C PRO A 90 -1.55 -32.49 6.74
N ARG A 91 -0.27 -32.89 6.72
CA ARG A 91 0.75 -32.47 7.69
C ARG A 91 1.03 -30.97 7.58
N VAL A 92 1.17 -30.44 6.37
CA VAL A 92 1.41 -29.02 6.13
C VAL A 92 0.18 -28.20 6.53
N LYS A 93 -1.01 -28.65 6.13
CA LYS A 93 -2.28 -28.02 6.54
C LYS A 93 -2.44 -28.00 8.06
N ALA A 94 -2.15 -29.11 8.73
CA ALA A 94 -2.19 -29.21 10.19
C ALA A 94 -1.18 -28.25 10.85
N ALA A 95 0.05 -28.16 10.35
CA ALA A 95 1.06 -27.21 10.85
C ALA A 95 0.62 -25.74 10.67
N ILE A 96 0.06 -25.39 9.51
CA ILE A 96 -0.50 -24.05 9.25
C ILE A 96 -1.67 -23.77 10.20
N ARG A 97 -2.58 -24.73 10.39
CA ARG A 97 -3.70 -24.57 11.33
C ARG A 97 -3.20 -24.42 12.77
N GLY A 98 -2.25 -25.24 13.18
CA GLY A 98 -1.63 -25.23 14.51
C GLY A 98 -0.93 -23.92 14.79
N SER A 99 -0.10 -23.43 13.86
CA SER A 99 0.59 -22.13 14.00
C SER A 99 -0.37 -20.97 14.24
N ARG A 100 -1.48 -20.91 13.48
CA ARG A 100 -2.52 -19.88 13.66
C ARG A 100 -3.20 -19.95 15.02
N LYS A 101 -3.38 -21.16 15.57
CA LYS A 101 -3.98 -21.36 16.90
C LYS A 101 -3.03 -20.97 18.03
N VAL A 102 -1.77 -21.44 17.96
CA VAL A 102 -0.74 -21.13 18.96
C VAL A 102 -0.43 -19.64 18.98
N ARG A 103 -0.52 -18.96 17.83
CA ARG A 103 -0.27 -17.53 17.67
C ARG A 103 -1.51 -16.77 17.23
N ALA A 104 -2.62 -17.01 17.94
CA ALA A 104 -3.85 -16.27 17.78
C ALA A 104 -3.70 -14.82 18.29
N ASP A 105 -2.74 -14.07 17.73
CA ASP A 105 -2.50 -12.68 18.05
C ASP A 105 -3.79 -11.90 17.78
N PRO A 106 -4.31 -11.15 18.78
CA PRO A 106 -5.54 -10.41 18.60
C PRO A 106 -5.38 -9.40 17.46
N VAL A 107 -6.39 -9.30 16.61
CA VAL A 107 -6.38 -8.35 15.48
C VAL A 107 -6.47 -6.93 16.04
N ARG A 108 -5.33 -6.25 16.12
CA ARG A 108 -5.25 -4.85 16.53
C ARG A 108 -5.62 -3.95 15.34
N ARG A 109 -6.87 -3.47 15.32
CA ARG A 109 -7.34 -2.51 14.32
C ARG A 109 -6.95 -1.09 14.74
N LYS A 110 -6.65 -0.24 13.74
CA LYS A 110 -6.43 1.18 13.99
C LYS A 110 -7.77 1.87 14.25
N LEU A 111 -7.78 2.83 15.16
CA LEU A 111 -8.97 3.62 15.47
C LEU A 111 -9.38 4.47 14.25
N PRO A 112 -10.69 4.65 13.99
CA PRO A 112 -11.16 5.53 12.92
C PRO A 112 -10.84 7.00 13.24
N LEU A 113 -10.51 7.78 12.22
CA LEU A 113 -10.49 9.24 12.37
C LEU A 113 -11.91 9.76 12.59
N ARG A 114 -11.99 10.99 13.12
CA ARG A 114 -13.22 11.72 13.36
C ARG A 114 -13.02 13.13 12.81
N THR A 115 -14.10 13.82 12.50
CA THR A 115 -14.05 15.22 12.05
C THR A 115 -13.34 16.13 13.05
N SER A 116 -13.40 15.86 14.35
CA SER A 116 -12.62 16.57 15.37
C SER A 116 -11.11 16.46 15.16
N HIS A 117 -10.60 15.29 14.75
CA HIS A 117 -9.19 15.12 14.40
C HIS A 117 -8.82 15.94 13.17
N LEU A 118 -9.67 15.93 12.13
CA LEU A 118 -9.48 16.76 10.93
C LEU A 118 -9.40 18.24 11.29
N LYS A 119 -10.28 18.71 12.19
CA LYS A 119 -10.27 20.09 12.70
C LYS A 119 -8.96 20.43 13.41
N SER A 120 -8.41 19.53 14.21
CA SER A 120 -7.11 19.77 14.88
C SER A 120 -5.95 19.90 13.89
N PHE A 121 -5.91 19.06 12.84
CA PHE A 121 -4.91 19.21 11.78
C PHE A 121 -5.10 20.50 10.97
N LEU A 122 -6.35 20.88 10.69
CA LEU A 122 -6.66 22.15 10.04
C LEU A 122 -6.20 23.36 10.86
N ASN A 123 -6.44 23.34 12.17
CA ASN A 123 -5.95 24.38 13.07
C ASN A 123 -4.42 24.46 13.08
N THR A 124 -3.73 23.32 13.05
CA THR A 124 -2.26 23.27 12.96
C THR A 124 -1.77 23.97 11.70
N TYR A 125 -2.41 23.73 10.56
CA TYR A 125 -2.13 24.44 9.32
C TYR A 125 -2.44 25.94 9.43
N HIS A 126 -3.57 26.35 10.02
CA HIS A 126 -3.91 27.76 10.19
C HIS A 126 -2.87 28.50 11.04
N THR A 127 -2.33 27.85 12.07
CA THR A 127 -1.27 28.42 12.90
C THR A 127 0.07 28.48 12.17
N SER A 128 0.43 27.45 11.41
CA SER A 128 1.76 27.40 10.77
C SER A 128 1.85 28.19 9.47
N GLY A 129 0.76 28.24 8.70
CA GLY A 129 0.72 28.84 7.36
C GLY A 129 1.58 28.12 6.31
N LYS A 130 2.20 26.97 6.64
CA LYS A 130 3.19 26.32 5.77
C LYS A 130 2.55 25.58 4.60
N TYR A 131 3.21 25.59 3.45
CA TYR A 131 2.78 24.87 2.24
C TYR A 131 2.56 23.38 2.53
N ASP A 132 3.54 22.73 3.15
CA ASP A 132 3.49 21.29 3.42
C ASP A 132 2.40 20.89 4.43
N ASP A 133 1.97 21.82 5.30
CA ASP A 133 0.86 21.59 6.22
C ASP A 133 -0.49 21.75 5.50
N LEU A 134 -0.59 22.68 4.54
CA LEU A 134 -1.73 22.78 3.61
C LEU A 134 -1.88 21.50 2.77
N LEU A 135 -0.79 21.03 2.17
CA LEU A 135 -0.76 19.78 1.43
C LEU A 135 -1.24 18.62 2.30
N PHE A 136 -0.71 18.53 3.52
CA PHE A 136 -1.05 17.45 4.44
C PHE A 136 -2.52 17.43 4.81
N VAL A 137 -3.11 18.57 5.23
CA VAL A 137 -4.53 18.62 5.57
C VAL A 137 -5.42 18.41 4.34
N THR A 138 -4.99 18.82 3.16
CA THR A 138 -5.69 18.54 1.89
C THR A 138 -5.73 17.05 1.59
N ILE A 139 -4.60 16.34 1.69
CA ILE A 139 -4.52 14.88 1.55
C ILE A 139 -5.38 14.19 2.61
N LEU A 140 -5.33 14.67 3.86
CA LEU A 140 -6.09 14.09 4.97
C LEU A 140 -7.60 14.22 4.73
N SER A 141 -8.05 15.40 4.30
CA SER A 141 -9.45 15.65 3.98
C SER A 141 -9.93 14.79 2.81
N CYS A 142 -9.20 14.80 1.69
CA CYS A 142 -9.51 13.95 0.54
C CYS A 142 -9.55 12.48 0.95
N GLY A 143 -8.58 12.03 1.76
CA GLY A 143 -8.49 10.65 2.18
C GLY A 143 -9.60 10.21 3.14
N PHE A 144 -10.05 11.11 4.01
CA PHE A 144 -11.18 10.86 4.90
C PHE A 144 -12.49 10.80 4.11
N TYR A 145 -12.86 11.88 3.43
CA TYR A 145 -14.15 11.98 2.74
C TYR A 145 -14.25 11.10 1.48
N GLY A 146 -13.13 10.85 0.79
CA GLY A 146 -13.06 9.90 -0.33
C GLY A 146 -12.81 8.45 0.09
N CYS A 147 -12.75 8.14 1.39
CA CYS A 147 -12.46 6.81 1.92
C CYS A 147 -11.19 6.15 1.34
N HIS A 148 -10.18 6.96 1.02
CA HIS A 148 -8.96 6.47 0.39
C HIS A 148 -8.13 5.62 1.35
N ARG A 149 -7.42 4.66 0.76
CA ARG A 149 -6.24 4.11 1.44
C ARG A 149 -5.13 5.17 1.35
N THR A 150 -4.37 5.39 2.41
CA THR A 150 -3.28 6.38 2.36
C THR A 150 -2.30 6.14 1.20
N GLY A 151 -2.02 4.88 0.86
CA GLY A 151 -1.14 4.53 -0.27
C GLY A 151 -1.70 4.85 -1.66
N GLU A 152 -2.93 5.35 -1.77
CA GLU A 152 -3.50 5.90 -3.01
C GLU A 152 -3.16 7.39 -3.18
N LEU A 153 -2.86 8.09 -2.08
CA LEU A 153 -2.60 9.54 -2.06
C LEU A 153 -1.13 9.89 -1.83
N VAL A 154 -0.38 9.00 -1.17
CA VAL A 154 1.05 9.18 -0.86
C VAL A 154 1.89 8.07 -1.44
N GLN A 155 3.17 8.35 -1.65
CA GLN A 155 4.12 7.45 -2.27
C GLN A 155 4.87 6.59 -1.26
N LYS A 156 5.41 5.48 -1.74
CA LYS A 156 6.31 4.64 -0.93
C LYS A 156 7.63 5.39 -0.70
N ASN A 157 8.27 5.11 0.43
CA ASN A 157 9.58 5.66 0.74
C ASN A 157 10.66 5.15 -0.24
N ASP A 158 10.54 3.90 -0.67
CA ASP A 158 11.42 3.31 -1.68
C ASP A 158 11.04 3.79 -3.08
N LYS A 159 11.89 4.65 -3.66
CA LYS A 159 11.71 5.22 -5.01
C LYS A 159 11.69 4.15 -6.10
N SER A 160 12.30 2.97 -5.91
CA SER A 160 12.27 1.88 -6.90
C SER A 160 10.86 1.30 -7.11
N LEU A 161 10.00 1.46 -6.11
CA LEU A 161 8.60 1.04 -6.12
C LEU A 161 7.66 2.12 -6.65
N PHE A 162 8.19 3.26 -7.07
CA PHE A 162 7.38 4.35 -7.58
C PHE A 162 6.83 4.02 -8.96
N ASP A 163 5.54 4.25 -9.16
CA ASP A 163 4.87 4.02 -10.43
C ASP A 163 4.07 5.25 -10.83
N TRP A 164 4.55 5.93 -11.87
CA TRP A 164 3.93 7.14 -12.40
C TRP A 164 2.50 6.94 -12.90
N LYS A 165 2.11 5.70 -13.23
CA LYS A 165 0.75 5.35 -13.63
C LYS A 165 -0.23 5.41 -12.46
N LYS A 166 0.26 5.31 -11.22
CA LYS A 166 -0.60 5.29 -10.01
C LYS A 166 -0.80 6.66 -9.38
N ILE A 167 -0.19 7.69 -9.95
CA ILE A 167 -0.22 9.05 -9.40
C ILE A 167 -1.41 9.81 -9.97
N ILE A 168 -2.23 10.36 -9.07
CA ILE A 168 -3.31 11.29 -9.42
C ILE A 168 -2.71 12.50 -10.14
N LYS A 169 -3.23 12.78 -11.34
CA LYS A 169 -2.71 13.84 -12.20
C LYS A 169 -3.41 15.16 -11.90
N ARG A 170 -2.65 16.25 -11.83
CA ARG A 170 -3.18 17.60 -11.69
C ARG A 170 -4.20 17.93 -12.78
N ALA A 171 -3.93 17.48 -14.02
CA ALA A 171 -4.82 17.67 -15.17
C ALA A 171 -6.17 16.94 -15.05
N SER A 172 -6.26 15.91 -14.20
CA SER A 172 -7.54 15.23 -13.94
C SER A 172 -8.42 15.95 -12.92
N LEU A 173 -7.85 16.91 -12.17
CA LEU A 173 -8.60 17.67 -11.17
C LEU A 173 -9.40 18.79 -11.84
N THR A 174 -10.71 18.74 -11.68
CA THR A 174 -11.66 19.76 -12.12
C THR A 174 -12.51 20.27 -10.95
N PHE A 175 -13.02 21.49 -11.08
CA PHE A 175 -13.95 22.10 -10.13
C PHE A 175 -15.22 22.50 -10.88
N HIS A 176 -16.39 22.12 -10.38
CA HIS A 176 -17.69 22.43 -10.98
C HIS A 176 -18.80 22.40 -9.92
N ASP A 177 -19.71 23.38 -9.93
CA ASP A 177 -20.85 23.48 -9.00
C ASP A 177 -20.51 23.27 -7.51
N GLY A 178 -19.42 23.88 -7.03
CA GLY A 178 -18.99 23.70 -5.64
C GLY A 178 -18.49 22.29 -5.31
N ARG A 179 -18.13 21.51 -6.33
CA ARG A 179 -17.54 20.17 -6.20
C ARG A 179 -16.13 20.15 -6.77
N ALA A 180 -15.33 19.21 -6.30
CA ALA A 180 -14.00 18.92 -6.84
C ALA A 180 -13.95 17.46 -7.26
N GLN A 181 -13.46 17.18 -8.47
CA GLN A 181 -13.33 15.82 -8.98
C GLN A 181 -11.90 15.57 -9.46
N TYR A 182 -11.31 14.42 -9.15
CA TYR A 182 -10.09 13.95 -9.80
C TYR A 182 -10.17 12.47 -10.16
N HIS A 183 -9.35 12.05 -11.12
CA HIS A 183 -9.24 10.65 -11.49
C HIS A 183 -8.19 9.95 -10.60
N LEU A 184 -8.63 8.97 -9.81
CA LEU A 184 -7.74 8.03 -9.11
C LEU A 184 -7.34 6.91 -10.08
N PRO A 185 -6.09 6.85 -10.58
CA PRO A 185 -5.75 5.94 -11.67
C PRO A 185 -5.57 4.48 -11.24
N TYR A 186 -5.49 4.21 -9.94
CA TYR A 186 -5.29 2.86 -9.42
C TYR A 186 -5.80 2.71 -7.99
N HIS A 187 -6.45 1.58 -7.71
CA HIS A 187 -6.61 1.04 -6.37
C HIS A 187 -6.39 -0.46 -6.37
N LYS A 188 -6.14 -1.06 -5.20
CA LYS A 188 -5.79 -2.49 -5.10
C LYS A 188 -6.85 -3.47 -5.66
N ALA A 189 -8.08 -3.01 -5.83
CA ALA A 189 -9.18 -3.82 -6.38
C ALA A 189 -9.41 -3.58 -7.88
N ASP A 190 -8.59 -2.73 -8.52
CA ASP A 190 -8.57 -2.49 -9.95
C ASP A 190 -7.28 -3.10 -10.54
N PRO A 191 -7.33 -4.37 -10.99
CA PRO A 191 -6.15 -5.05 -11.52
C PRO A 191 -5.72 -4.52 -12.90
N PHE A 192 -6.58 -3.73 -13.57
CA PHE A 192 -6.37 -3.30 -14.96
C PHE A 192 -6.07 -1.81 -15.10
N TYR A 193 -5.90 -1.08 -14.00
CA TYR A 193 -5.56 0.34 -14.01
C TYR A 193 -6.61 1.18 -14.76
N ARG A 194 -7.89 0.80 -14.67
CA ARG A 194 -9.01 1.61 -15.20
C ARG A 194 -9.20 2.90 -14.41
N GLY A 195 -8.86 2.86 -13.13
CA GLY A 195 -9.06 3.95 -12.20
C GLY A 195 -10.53 4.21 -11.87
N THR A 196 -10.77 5.28 -11.13
CA THR A 196 -12.12 5.71 -10.70
C THR A 196 -12.10 7.21 -10.46
N ASP A 197 -13.15 7.90 -10.89
CA ASP A 197 -13.32 9.31 -10.58
C ASP A 197 -13.82 9.49 -9.15
N ILE A 198 -13.12 10.33 -8.40
CA ILE A 198 -13.45 10.66 -7.02
C ILE A 198 -14.05 12.04 -7.00
N LEU A 199 -15.30 12.12 -6.59
CA LEU A 199 -16.06 13.36 -6.47
C LEU A 199 -16.16 13.77 -4.99
N HIS A 200 -15.67 14.96 -4.69
CA HIS A 200 -15.79 15.61 -3.40
C HIS A 200 -16.87 16.70 -3.45
N THR A 201 -17.76 16.69 -2.48
CA THR A 201 -18.72 17.76 -2.22
C THR A 201 -18.29 18.56 -1.01
N THR A 202 -18.87 19.76 -0.84
CA THR A 202 -18.56 20.64 0.29
C THR A 202 -18.84 19.95 1.63
N GLN A 203 -17.91 20.10 2.57
CA GLN A 203 -18.03 19.61 3.94
C GLN A 203 -17.88 20.75 4.95
N LEU A 204 -18.49 20.61 6.12
CA LEU A 204 -18.42 21.64 7.16
C LEU A 204 -17.02 21.77 7.80
N ILE A 205 -16.29 20.66 7.91
CA ILE A 205 -15.01 20.59 8.60
C ILE A 205 -13.94 20.11 7.62
N ALA A 206 -12.84 20.86 7.53
CA ALA A 206 -11.73 20.55 6.62
C ALA A 206 -12.23 20.21 5.22
N ASP A 207 -13.03 21.11 4.63
CA ASP A 207 -13.69 20.91 3.35
C ASP A 207 -12.70 20.51 2.24
N PRO A 208 -12.82 19.30 1.64
CA PRO A 208 -11.92 18.88 0.58
C PRO A 208 -11.98 19.80 -0.64
N VAL A 209 -13.14 20.39 -0.95
CA VAL A 209 -13.30 21.27 -2.11
C VAL A 209 -12.48 22.55 -1.91
N THR A 210 -12.73 23.26 -0.81
CA THR A 210 -12.00 24.50 -0.46
C THR A 210 -10.50 24.24 -0.29
N LEU A 211 -10.11 23.15 0.38
CA LEU A 211 -8.71 22.80 0.57
C LEU A 211 -8.01 22.48 -0.76
N LEU A 212 -8.65 21.72 -1.66
CA LEU A 212 -8.11 21.45 -2.99
C LEU A 212 -7.97 22.72 -3.83
N GLN A 213 -8.94 23.64 -3.77
CA GLN A 213 -8.82 24.93 -4.47
C GLN A 213 -7.63 25.73 -3.96
N LYS A 214 -7.54 25.91 -2.64
CA LYS A 214 -6.45 26.67 -2.01
C LYS A 214 -5.08 26.05 -2.29
N TYR A 215 -4.97 24.74 -2.10
CA TYR A 215 -3.75 24.00 -2.35
C TYR A 215 -3.35 24.06 -3.82
N THR A 216 -4.28 23.84 -4.76
CA THR A 216 -3.92 23.82 -6.19
C THR A 216 -3.55 25.20 -6.72
N ALA A 217 -4.17 26.28 -6.24
CA ALA A 217 -3.73 27.63 -6.59
C ALA A 217 -2.26 27.90 -6.18
N LEU A 218 -1.89 27.53 -4.95
CA LEU A 218 -0.53 27.70 -4.45
C LEU A 218 0.46 26.73 -5.10
N ARG A 219 0.05 25.48 -5.32
CA ARG A 219 0.84 24.46 -6.01
C ARG A 219 1.13 24.86 -7.45
N ASP A 220 0.13 25.36 -8.17
CA ASP A 220 0.28 25.70 -9.60
C ASP A 220 1.17 26.94 -9.77
N SER A 221 1.12 27.92 -8.85
CA SER A 221 2.07 29.04 -8.85
C SER A 221 3.49 28.61 -8.51
N HIS A 222 3.66 27.66 -7.58
CA HIS A 222 4.97 27.21 -7.11
C HIS A 222 5.64 26.18 -8.04
N HIS A 223 4.86 25.31 -8.70
CA HIS A 223 5.35 24.16 -9.46
C HIS A 223 4.98 24.18 -10.95
N GLY A 224 4.17 25.15 -11.39
CA GLY A 224 3.71 25.24 -12.77
C GLY A 224 3.03 23.95 -13.25
N ALA A 225 3.37 23.55 -14.48
CA ALA A 225 2.74 22.43 -15.19
C ALA A 225 3.20 21.03 -14.74
N ARG A 226 3.80 20.86 -13.55
CA ARG A 226 4.15 19.52 -13.06
C ARG A 226 2.93 18.60 -13.04
N SER A 227 3.10 17.34 -13.45
CA SER A 227 1.96 16.45 -13.71
C SER A 227 1.22 15.95 -12.47
N ALA A 228 1.89 15.80 -11.33
CA ALA A 228 1.33 15.15 -10.14
C ALA A 228 0.52 16.11 -9.28
N LEU A 229 -0.71 15.74 -8.89
CA LEU A 229 -1.57 16.61 -8.09
C LEU A 229 -0.94 16.96 -6.72
N PHE A 230 -0.50 15.95 -5.98
CA PHE A 230 0.09 16.13 -4.65
C PHE A 230 1.62 16.17 -4.73
N LEU A 231 2.20 17.32 -4.38
CA LEU A 231 3.63 17.61 -4.36
C LEU A 231 3.96 18.42 -3.11
N CYS A 232 5.03 18.03 -2.42
CA CYS A 232 5.64 18.79 -1.33
C CYS A 232 6.22 20.11 -1.84
N GLU A 233 6.50 21.04 -0.94
CA GLU A 233 7.04 22.36 -1.26
C GLU A 233 8.34 22.28 -2.08
N ASP A 234 9.24 21.34 -1.77
CA ASP A 234 10.47 21.10 -2.53
C ASP A 234 10.23 20.45 -3.92
N GLY A 235 8.97 20.18 -4.26
CA GLY A 235 8.53 19.53 -5.49
C GLY A 235 8.70 18.01 -5.49
N SER A 236 9.08 17.41 -4.37
CA SER A 236 9.06 15.96 -4.19
C SER A 236 7.63 15.44 -4.00
N HIS A 237 7.45 14.12 -4.03
CA HIS A 237 6.16 13.52 -3.72
C HIS A 237 6.01 13.29 -2.23
N PRO A 238 4.81 13.52 -1.65
CA PRO A 238 4.56 13.15 -0.27
C PRO A 238 4.75 11.65 -0.12
N THR A 239 5.73 11.25 0.67
CA THR A 239 6.00 9.84 0.96
C THR A 239 5.25 9.37 2.20
N ARG A 240 5.26 8.06 2.44
CA ARG A 240 4.66 7.50 3.64
C ARG A 240 5.33 8.01 4.92
N SER A 241 6.66 8.16 4.93
CA SER A 241 7.41 8.70 6.06
C SER A 241 7.08 10.18 6.31
N TRP A 242 6.97 10.97 5.23
CA TRP A 242 6.52 12.36 5.31
C TRP A 242 5.12 12.47 5.92
N PHE A 243 4.18 11.65 5.43
CA PHE A 243 2.81 11.62 5.94
C PHE A 243 2.78 11.19 7.41
N ASP A 244 3.45 10.09 7.76
CA ASP A 244 3.48 9.55 9.11
C ASP A 244 4.13 10.55 10.09
N GLY A 245 5.16 11.29 9.67
CA GLY A 245 5.81 12.32 10.49
C GLY A 245 4.83 13.42 10.92
N LYS A 246 4.02 13.93 9.99
CA LYS A 246 2.98 14.93 10.29
C LYS A 246 1.79 14.33 11.04
N PHE A 247 1.36 13.12 10.66
CA PHE A 247 0.21 12.45 11.26
C PHE A 247 0.43 12.11 12.74
N PHE A 248 1.60 11.57 13.07
CA PHE A 248 1.94 11.17 14.44
C PHE A 248 2.50 12.32 15.29
N ALA A 249 2.61 13.53 14.74
CA ALA A 249 2.88 14.72 15.55
C ALA A 249 1.68 15.09 16.44
N LEU A 250 0.46 14.72 16.05
CA LEU A 250 -0.76 14.97 16.84
C LEU A 250 -1.44 13.71 17.36
N LEU A 251 -1.27 12.56 16.68
CA LEU A 251 -1.95 11.32 17.03
C LEU A 251 -0.97 10.25 17.52
N ASP A 252 -1.42 9.41 18.43
CA ASP A 252 -0.64 8.26 18.86
C ASP A 252 -0.75 7.06 17.88
N ARG A 253 -0.02 5.98 18.20
CA ARG A 253 0.08 4.80 17.33
C ARG A 253 -1.16 3.90 17.34
N SER A 254 -2.21 4.21 18.08
CA SER A 254 -3.54 3.58 17.92
C SER A 254 -4.19 3.96 16.59
N PHE A 255 -3.74 5.05 15.97
CA PHE A 255 -4.12 5.48 14.62
C PHE A 255 -3.08 5.04 13.56
N GLY A 256 -3.42 5.21 12.28
CA GLY A 256 -2.48 5.04 11.17
C GLY A 256 -3.18 5.15 9.81
N GLY A 257 -2.52 4.70 8.74
CA GLY A 257 -3.06 4.89 7.38
C GLY A 257 -4.42 4.24 7.08
N HIS A 258 -4.89 3.30 7.89
CA HIS A 258 -6.26 2.76 7.75
C HIS A 258 -7.32 3.60 8.47
N SER A 259 -6.92 4.51 9.36
CA SER A 259 -7.82 5.35 10.15
C SER A 259 -8.63 6.32 9.30
N LEU A 260 -8.07 6.79 8.18
CA LEU A 260 -8.75 7.66 7.21
C LEU A 260 -9.99 6.96 6.63
N ARG A 261 -9.77 5.84 5.94
CA ARG A 261 -10.83 5.03 5.35
C ARG A 261 -11.83 4.52 6.38
N ALA A 262 -11.35 4.10 7.56
CA ALA A 262 -12.23 3.62 8.61
C ALA A 262 -13.14 4.74 9.14
N GLY A 263 -12.62 5.96 9.28
CA GLY A 263 -13.40 7.10 9.75
C GLY A 263 -14.34 7.70 8.69
N GLY A 264 -13.95 7.69 7.42
CA GLY A 264 -14.84 8.15 6.34
C GLY A 264 -16.03 7.22 6.07
N ALA A 265 -15.91 5.95 6.44
CA ALA A 265 -16.96 4.94 6.27
C ALA A 265 -17.94 4.87 7.46
N THR A 266 -17.74 5.67 8.50
CA THR A 266 -18.57 5.74 9.72
C THR A 266 -19.26 7.07 9.81
#